data_AF-A0A7W6UFP7-F1
#
_entry.id   AF-A0A7W6UFP7-F1
#
_cell.length_a   1.000
_cell.length_b   1.000
_cell.length_c   1.000
_cell.angle_alpha   90.00
_cell.angle_beta   90.00
_cell.angle_gamma   90.00
#
_symmetry.space_group_name_H-M   'P 1'
#
loop_
_entity.id
_entity.type
_entity.pdbx_description
1 polymer ?
#
loop_
_entity_poly.entity_id
_entity_poly.type
_entity_poly.pdbx_seq_one_letter_code
_entity_poly.pdbx_strand_id
1 'polypeptide(L)'
;MTMIDIIKWALLFLALNLSVFSIYFRDKQAARHGKRRISERTLLVLALIGGSLGAVAAQQLLRHKTRKEPFRSILAAILILHGALIVILAFVPRWSALLL
;
A
#
# COMPACT_ATOMS: atom_id res chain seq x y z
N MET A 1 -15.56 -1.42 19.92
CA MET A 1 -15.29 -1.93 18.56
C MET A 1 -15.97 -3.29 18.46
N THR A 2 -17.02 -3.45 17.67
CA THR A 2 -17.68 -4.75 17.50
C THR A 2 -16.90 -5.62 16.51
N MET A 3 -17.11 -6.94 16.52
CA MET A 3 -16.50 -7.87 15.55
C MET A 3 -16.85 -7.49 14.11
N ILE A 4 -18.07 -6.98 13.90
CA ILE A 4 -18.54 -6.51 12.58
C ILE A 4 -17.72 -5.32 12.09
N ASP A 5 -17.35 -4.39 12.98
CA ASP A 5 -16.55 -3.23 12.60
C ASP A 5 -15.14 -3.64 12.15
N ILE A 6 -14.53 -4.59 12.85
CA ILE A 6 -13.21 -5.12 12.49
C ILE A 6 -13.24 -5.75 11.09
N ILE A 7 -14.27 -6.57 10.81
CA ILE A 7 -14.45 -7.21 9.50
C ILE A 7 -14.64 -6.15 8.40
N LYS A 8 -15.45 -5.12 8.64
CA LYS A 8 -15.66 -4.02 7.68
C LYS A 8 -14.35 -3.31 7.33
N TRP A 9 -13.56 -2.96 8.34
CA TRP A 9 -12.25 -2.30 8.11
C TRP A 9 -11.27 -3.22 7.36
N ALA A 10 -11.23 -4.50 7.69
CA ALA A 10 -10.39 -5.48 6.99
C ALA A 10 -10.79 -5.61 5.50
N LEU A 11 -12.09 -5.68 5.20
CA LEU A 11 -12.58 -5.75 3.82
C LEU A 11 -12.26 -4.48 3.02
N LEU A 12 -12.43 -3.30 3.62
CA LEU A 12 -12.08 -2.03 2.97
C LEU A 12 -10.58 -1.95 2.68
N PHE A 13 -9.74 -2.36 3.62
CA PHE A 13 -8.29 -2.42 3.43
C PHE A 13 -7.88 -3.41 2.33
N LEU A 14 -8.52 -4.58 2.28
CA LEU A 14 -8.31 -5.56 1.21
C LEU A 14 -8.72 -4.99 -0.16
N ALA A 15 -9.90 -4.38 -0.25
CA ALA A 15 -10.40 -3.78 -1.48
C ALA A 15 -9.48 -2.65 -1.99
N LEU A 16 -8.96 -1.82 -1.09
CA LEU A 16 -7.98 -0.78 -1.43
C LEU A 16 -6.71 -1.39 -2.03
N ASN A 17 -6.14 -2.41 -1.38
CA ASN A 17 -4.91 -3.04 -1.86
C ASN A 17 -5.11 -3.78 -3.19
N LEU A 18 -6.27 -4.43 -3.38
CA LEU A 18 -6.62 -5.03 -4.67
C LEU A 18 -6.75 -3.96 -5.76
N SER A 19 -7.38 -2.82 -5.46
CA SER A 19 -7.51 -1.71 -6.41
C SER A 19 -6.15 -1.16 -6.83
N VAL A 20 -5.23 -0.95 -5.89
CA VAL A 20 -3.87 -0.49 -6.18
C VAL A 20 -3.09 -1.53 -6.98
N PHE A 21 -3.21 -2.82 -6.64
CA PHE A 21 -2.63 -3.90 -7.44
C PHE A 21 -3.12 -3.85 -8.90
N SER A 22 -4.43 -3.71 -9.11
CA SER A 22 -5.03 -3.63 -10.45
C SER A 22 -4.51 -2.42 -11.23
N ILE A 23 -4.28 -1.27 -10.57
CA ILE A 23 -3.70 -0.08 -11.21
C ILE A 23 -2.26 -0.36 -11.68
N TYR A 24 -1.44 -1.00 -10.86
CA TYR A 24 -0.07 -1.40 -11.24
C TYR A 24 -0.07 -2.42 -12.38
N PHE A 25 -1.02 -3.36 -12.36
CA PHE A 25 -1.23 -4.32 -13.45
C PHE A 25 -1.57 -3.60 -14.76
N ARG A 26 -2.49 -2.62 -14.72
CA ARG A 26 -2.85 -1.81 -15.88
C ARG A 26 -1.67 -0.99 -16.40
N ASP A 27 -0.83 -0.41 -15.53
CA ASP A 27 0.40 0.27 -15.99
C ASP A 27 1.37 -0.70 -16.67
N LYS A 28 1.53 -1.91 -16.14
CA LYS A 28 2.36 -2.95 -16.77
C LYS A 28 1.83 -3.32 -18.16
N GLN A 29 0.52 -3.46 -18.31
CA GLN A 29 -0.10 -3.74 -19.59
C GLN A 29 0.04 -2.55 -20.55
N ALA A 30 -0.14 -1.31 -20.08
CA ALA A 30 0.06 -0.12 -20.88
C ALA A 30 1.49 -0.05 -21.44
N ALA A 31 2.50 -0.38 -20.61
CA ALA A 31 3.89 -0.45 -21.05
C ALA A 31 4.15 -1.50 -22.15
N ARG A 32 3.46 -2.65 -22.10
CA ARG A 32 3.58 -3.71 -23.11
C ARG A 32 2.93 -3.34 -24.44
N HIS A 33 1.84 -2.58 -24.41
CA HIS A 33 1.06 -2.22 -25.59
C HIS A 33 1.37 -0.81 -26.12
N GLY A 34 2.44 -0.17 -25.63
CA GLY A 34 2.81 1.20 -26.04
C GLY A 34 1.78 2.28 -25.68
N LYS A 35 0.89 2.00 -24.72
CA LYS A 35 -0.15 2.95 -24.27
C LYS A 35 0.42 3.93 -23.25
N ARG A 36 -0.29 5.05 -23.05
CA ARG A 36 0.06 6.05 -22.03
C ARG A 36 0.16 5.40 -20.65
N ARG A 37 1.31 5.58 -20.02
CA ARG A 37 1.62 5.05 -18.69
C ARG A 37 1.17 5.99 -17.58
N ILE A 38 0.95 5.43 -16.40
CA ILE A 38 0.67 6.17 -15.17
C ILE A 38 1.99 6.73 -14.64
N SER A 39 1.97 7.98 -14.16
CA SER A 39 3.15 8.59 -13.55
C SER A 39 3.62 7.79 -12.33
N GLU A 40 4.94 7.71 -12.12
CA GLU A 40 5.52 7.03 -10.95
C GLU A 40 5.07 7.67 -9.64
N ARG A 41 4.94 8.99 -9.63
CA ARG A 41 4.44 9.74 -8.48
C ARG A 41 3.04 9.28 -8.09
N THR A 42 2.13 9.12 -9.04
CA THR A 42 0.76 8.63 -8.77
C THR A 42 0.78 7.23 -8.18
N LEU A 43 1.58 6.32 -8.74
CA LEU A 43 1.70 4.95 -8.23
C LEU A 43 2.21 4.93 -6.78
N LEU A 44 3.25 5.72 -6.47
CA LEU A 44 3.82 5.83 -5.12
C LEU A 44 2.84 6.50 -4.14
N VAL A 45 2.09 7.52 -4.57
CA VAL A 45 1.04 8.15 -3.73
C VAL A 45 -0.05 7.14 -3.39
N LEU A 46 -0.50 6.31 -4.34
CA LEU A 46 -1.48 5.25 -4.08
C LEU A 46 -0.96 4.22 -3.07
N ALA A 47 0.33 3.89 -3.14
CA ALA A 47 0.96 3.03 -2.14
C ALA A 47 0.98 3.72 -0.75
N LEU A 48 1.32 5.01 -0.69
CA LEU A 48 1.42 5.80 0.54
C LEU A 48 0.09 5.99 1.27
N ILE A 49 -1.03 6.16 0.56
CA ILE A 49 -2.34 6.37 1.20
C ILE A 49 -2.96 5.10 1.81
N GLY A 50 -2.31 3.94 1.67
CA GLY A 50 -2.77 2.68 2.27
C GLY A 50 -2.70 1.45 1.37
N GLY A 51 -2.32 1.60 0.10
CA GLY A 51 -2.22 0.50 -0.87
C GLY A 51 -0.84 -0.18 -0.94
N SER A 52 0.01 0.00 0.07
CA SER A 52 1.42 -0.43 0.01
C SER A 52 1.59 -1.94 -0.17
N LEU A 53 0.72 -2.77 0.43
CA LEU A 53 0.79 -4.23 0.27
C LEU A 53 0.44 -4.64 -1.17
N GLY A 54 -0.62 -4.07 -1.73
CA GLY A 54 -1.02 -4.29 -3.13
C GLY A 54 0.04 -3.81 -4.12
N ALA A 55 0.64 -2.65 -3.85
CA ALA A 55 1.73 -2.11 -4.66
C ALA A 55 2.97 -3.00 -4.64
N VAL A 56 3.39 -3.50 -3.47
CA VAL A 56 4.55 -4.40 -3.33
C VAL A 56 4.26 -5.77 -3.95
N ALA A 57 3.07 -6.32 -3.73
CA ALA A 57 2.64 -7.56 -4.39
C ALA A 57 2.66 -7.42 -5.91
N ALA A 58 2.15 -6.30 -6.45
CA ALA A 58 2.21 -6.02 -7.88
C ALA A 58 3.65 -5.84 -8.37
N GLN A 59 4.51 -5.19 -7.59
CA GLN A 59 5.92 -5.00 -7.91
C GLN A 59 6.62 -6.35 -8.12
N GLN A 60 6.43 -7.27 -7.17
CA GLN A 60 7.08 -8.58 -7.16
C GLN A 60 6.48 -9.53 -8.20
N LEU A 61 5.15 -9.73 -8.19
CA LEU A 61 4.46 -10.69 -9.05
C LEU A 61 4.52 -10.30 -10.53
N LEU A 62 4.43 -9.00 -10.83
CA LEU A 62 4.45 -8.50 -12.21
C LEU A 62 5.85 -8.09 -12.70
N ARG A 63 6.86 -8.23 -11.83
CA ARG A 63 8.23 -7.74 -12.03
C ARG A 63 8.21 -6.28 -12.50
N HIS A 64 7.40 -5.47 -11.84
CA HIS A 64 7.16 -4.09 -12.20
C HIS A 64 8.21 -3.22 -11.50
N LYS A 65 9.18 -2.66 -12.22
CA LYS A 65 10.16 -1.71 -11.67
C LYS A 65 10.86 -2.22 -10.39
N THR A 66 11.24 -3.50 -10.38
CA THR A 66 11.92 -4.14 -9.23
C THR A 66 13.37 -3.69 -9.05
N ARG A 67 13.99 -3.12 -10.10
CA ARG A 67 15.36 -2.58 -10.08
C ARG A 67 15.44 -1.08 -10.38
N LYS A 68 14.29 -0.41 -10.58
CA LYS A 68 14.28 1.00 -10.97
C LYS A 68 14.34 1.88 -9.73
N GLU A 69 15.41 2.64 -9.59
CA GLU A 69 15.52 3.70 -8.61
C GLU A 69 15.03 5.05 -9.18
N PRO A 70 14.50 5.96 -8.36
CA PRO A 70 14.27 5.81 -6.91
C PRO A 70 12.97 5.08 -6.54
N PHE A 71 12.22 4.57 -7.54
CA PHE A 71 10.89 3.99 -7.32
C PHE A 71 10.88 2.84 -6.30
N ARG A 72 11.84 1.90 -6.42
CA ARG A 72 11.95 0.76 -5.50
C ARG A 72 12.23 1.21 -4.07
N SER A 73 13.20 2.11 -3.87
CA SER A 73 13.56 2.59 -2.53
C SER A 73 12.41 3.35 -1.86
N ILE A 74 11.68 4.20 -2.62
CA ILE A 74 10.54 4.93 -2.07
C ILE A 74 9.40 3.95 -1.72
N LEU A 75 9.10 2.97 -2.56
CA LEU A 75 8.05 1.98 -2.26
C LEU A 75 8.41 1.13 -1.03
N ALA A 76 9.68 0.75 -0.86
CA ALA A 76 10.15 0.06 0.33
C ALA A 76 10.03 0.95 1.58
N ALA A 77 10.40 2.22 1.50
CA ALA A 77 10.26 3.17 2.60
C ALA A 77 8.79 3.35 3.03
N ILE A 78 7.86 3.42 2.07
CA ILE A 78 6.41 3.47 2.34
C ILE A 78 5.95 2.22 3.09
N LEU A 79 6.37 1.03 2.65
CA LEU A 79 6.01 -0.22 3.33
C LEU A 79 6.52 -0.24 4.77
N ILE A 80 7.78 0.15 4.98
CA ILE A 80 8.39 0.24 6.31
C ILE A 80 7.65 1.25 7.17
N LEU A 81 7.29 2.42 6.63
CA LEU A 81 6.53 3.44 7.34
C LEU A 81 5.18 2.92 7.83
N HIS A 82 4.42 2.23 6.98
CA HIS A 82 3.15 1.61 7.40
C HIS A 82 3.36 0.51 8.45
N GLY A 83 4.37 -0.34 8.29
CA GLY A 83 4.71 -1.35 9.30
C GLY A 83 5.07 -0.73 10.65
N ALA A 84 5.92 0.29 10.65
CA ALA A 84 6.30 1.03 11.85
C ALA A 84 5.09 1.70 12.51
N LEU A 85 4.19 2.30 11.72
CA LEU A 85 2.97 2.91 12.23
C LEU A 85 2.06 1.87 12.92
N ILE A 86 1.88 0.70 12.32
CA ILE A 86 1.10 -0.39 12.91
C ILE A 86 1.73 -0.85 14.24
N VAL A 87 3.05 -1.04 14.28
CA VAL A 87 3.77 -1.41 15.50
C VAL A 87 3.59 -0.34 16.57
N ILE A 88 3.84 0.93 16.25
CA ILE A 88 3.66 2.04 17.20
C ILE A 88 2.23 2.04 17.74
N LEU A 89 1.20 1.97 16.89
CA LEU A 89 -0.20 1.96 17.33
C LEU A 89 -0.56 0.73 18.18
N ALA A 90 0.10 -0.40 17.98
CA ALA A 90 -0.09 -1.60 18.79
C ALA A 90 0.56 -1.51 20.17
N PHE A 91 1.69 -0.79 20.29
CA PHE A 91 2.46 -0.66 21.54
C PHE A 91 2.31 0.70 22.23
N VAL A 92 1.66 1.69 21.61
CA VAL A 92 1.27 2.95 22.28
C VAL A 92 0.45 2.55 23.49
N PRO A 93 0.92 2.84 24.71
CA PRO A 93 0.19 2.41 25.88
C PRO A 93 -1.11 3.21 25.91
N ARG A 94 -2.22 2.51 26.09
CA ARG A 94 -3.57 3.08 26.16
C ARG A 94 -3.74 3.82 27.50
N TRP A 95 -2.90 4.82 27.77
CA TRP A 95 -2.96 5.66 28.99
C TRP A 95 -4.24 6.51 29.08
N SER A 96 -5.17 6.40 28.12
CA SER A 96 -6.48 7.05 28.17
C SER A 96 -7.43 6.47 29.22
N ALA A 97 -7.03 5.42 29.96
CA ALA A 97 -7.84 4.82 31.04
C ALA A 97 -7.44 5.26 32.46
N LEU A 98 -6.39 6.09 32.62
CA LEU A 98 -5.87 6.49 33.95
C LEU A 98 -6.11 7.97 34.30
N LEU A 99 -6.82 8.73 33.45
CA LEU A 99 -7.17 10.14 33.67
C LEU A 99 -8.69 10.39 33.68
N LEU A 100 -9.50 9.37 33.95
CA LEU A 100 -10.94 9.48 34.22
C LEU A 100 -11.28 8.74 35.53
#